data_AF-A0A2E2MYB9-F1
#
_entry.id   AF-A0A2E2MYB9-F1
#
_cell.length_a   1.000
_cell.length_b   1.000
_cell.length_c   1.000
_cell.angle_alpha   90.00
_cell.angle_beta   90.00
_cell.angle_gamma   90.00
#
_symmetry.space_group_name_H-M   'P 1'
#
loop_
_entity.id
_entity.type
_entity.pdbx_description
1 polymer ?
#
loop_
_entity_poly.entity_id
_entity_poly.type
_entity_poly.pdbx_seq_one_letter_code
_entity_poly.pdbx_strand_id
1 'polypeptide(L)'
;MATYVTVDDVDTKLGAGWEGTGDKTRAVLDANTWLTAKRVRLSDPVDDDVVMAGALLAQEAANGRLYADTDGAVKHERVRADTVEVETEYQDGAQAQTGALSMISDLLAPYLPKNNGVTILKRL
;
A
#
# COMPACT_ATOMS: atom_id res chain seq x y z
N MET A 1 16.57 -7.60 0.06
CA MET A 1 15.11 -7.50 -0.17
C MET A 1 14.54 -8.89 0.07
N ALA A 2 13.43 -9.01 0.79
CA ALA A 2 12.75 -10.30 0.92
C ALA A 2 11.88 -10.53 -0.33
N THR A 3 11.81 -11.78 -0.78
CA THR A 3 10.93 -12.19 -1.88
C THR A 3 9.61 -12.66 -1.27
N TYR A 4 8.53 -11.93 -1.53
CA TYR A 4 7.19 -12.28 -1.05
C TYR A 4 6.36 -12.93 -2.17
N VAL A 5 6.53 -12.45 -3.40
CA VAL A 5 5.77 -12.91 -4.57
C VAL A 5 6.68 -12.98 -5.81
N THR A 6 6.47 -13.99 -6.66
CA THR A 6 7.11 -14.17 -7.97
C THR A 6 6.14 -13.91 -9.11
N VAL A 7 6.63 -13.76 -10.35
CA VAL A 7 5.75 -13.61 -11.53
C VAL A 7 4.79 -14.79 -11.68
N ASP A 8 5.27 -16.01 -11.42
CA ASP A 8 4.47 -17.23 -11.51
C ASP A 8 3.34 -17.23 -10.45
N ASP A 9 3.61 -16.72 -9.25
CA ASP A 9 2.60 -16.57 -8.21
C ASP A 9 1.52 -15.56 -8.64
N VAL A 10 1.92 -14.42 -9.23
CA VAL A 10 0.97 -13.41 -9.73
C VAL A 10 0.13 -13.96 -10.87
N ASP A 11 0.75 -14.67 -11.82
CA ASP A 11 0.04 -15.34 -12.92
C ASP A 11 -0.93 -16.40 -12.39
N THR A 12 -0.58 -17.11 -11.32
CA THR A 12 -1.45 -18.10 -10.66
C THR A 12 -2.64 -17.43 -9.96
N LYS A 13 -2.43 -16.26 -9.33
CA LYS A 13 -3.48 -15.56 -8.55
C LYS A 13 -4.43 -14.73 -9.41
N LEU A 14 -3.90 -14.00 -10.38
CA LEU A 14 -4.67 -13.04 -11.19
C LEU A 14 -4.96 -13.54 -12.61
N GLY A 15 -4.30 -14.62 -13.04
CA GLY A 15 -4.34 -15.09 -14.42
C GLY A 15 -3.39 -14.29 -15.33
N ALA A 16 -3.18 -14.79 -16.54
CA ALA A 16 -2.31 -14.13 -17.51
C ALA A 16 -2.87 -12.77 -17.98
N GLY A 17 -1.99 -11.79 -18.22
CA GLY A 17 -2.34 -10.48 -18.74
C GLY A 17 -2.65 -9.41 -17.68
N TRP A 18 -2.40 -9.71 -16.39
CA TRP A 18 -2.55 -8.77 -15.28
C TRP A 18 -1.67 -7.52 -15.43
N GLU A 19 -0.55 -7.65 -16.14
CA GLU A 19 0.42 -6.61 -16.40
C GLU A 19 -0.05 -5.60 -17.46
N GLY A 20 -1.07 -5.94 -18.26
CA GLY A 20 -1.50 -5.13 -19.40
C GLY A 20 -0.34 -4.84 -20.36
N THR A 21 0.04 -3.56 -20.46
CA THR A 21 1.18 -3.10 -21.27
C THR A 21 2.46 -2.89 -20.47
N GLY A 22 2.45 -3.16 -19.16
CA GLY A 22 3.57 -2.97 -18.25
C GLY A 22 4.56 -4.14 -18.26
N ASP A 23 5.71 -3.94 -17.60
CA ASP A 23 6.72 -4.98 -17.42
C ASP A 23 6.43 -5.80 -16.15
N LYS A 24 6.15 -7.10 -16.32
CA LYS A 24 5.88 -8.04 -15.21
C LYS A 24 6.98 -8.06 -14.16
N THR A 25 8.24 -8.12 -14.61
CA THR A 25 9.41 -8.24 -13.73
C THR A 25 9.58 -6.98 -12.91
N ARG A 26 9.42 -5.83 -13.55
CA ARG A 26 9.49 -4.53 -12.87
C ARG A 26 8.37 -4.37 -11.85
N ALA A 27 7.15 -4.71 -12.23
CA ALA A 27 5.98 -4.63 -11.37
C ALA A 27 6.10 -5.52 -10.11
N VAL A 28 6.58 -6.75 -10.27
CA VAL A 28 6.85 -7.66 -9.13
C VAL A 28 7.98 -7.14 -8.24
N LEU A 29 9.02 -6.52 -8.82
CA LEU A 29 10.09 -5.88 -8.05
C LEU A 29 9.55 -4.72 -7.20
N ASP A 30 8.72 -3.85 -7.79
CA ASP A 30 8.13 -2.71 -7.10
C ASP A 30 7.18 -3.17 -5.97
N ALA A 31 6.40 -4.23 -6.20
CA ALA A 31 5.56 -4.85 -5.17
C ALA A 31 6.38 -5.41 -3.99
N ASN A 32 7.41 -6.22 -4.26
CA ASN A 32 8.29 -6.76 -3.23
C ASN A 32 9.05 -5.66 -2.46
N THR A 33 9.42 -4.58 -3.15
CA THR A 33 10.04 -3.40 -2.54
C THR A 33 9.07 -2.71 -1.58
N TRP A 34 7.80 -2.56 -1.98
CA TRP A 34 6.77 -1.96 -1.14
C TRP A 34 6.49 -2.79 0.12
N LEU A 35 6.34 -4.11 -0.02
CA LEU A 35 6.13 -5.03 1.10
C LEU A 35 7.32 -5.02 2.07
N THR A 36 8.55 -5.00 1.53
CA THR A 36 9.77 -4.83 2.33
C THR A 36 9.78 -3.50 3.09
N ALA A 37 9.40 -2.40 2.45
CA ALA A 37 9.36 -1.07 3.07
C ALA A 37 8.33 -0.98 4.21
N LYS A 38 7.20 -1.69 4.08
CA LYS A 38 6.18 -1.81 5.13
C LYS A 38 6.52 -2.81 6.24
N ARG A 39 7.66 -3.51 6.12
CA ARG A 39 8.10 -4.54 7.08
C ARG A 39 7.03 -5.61 7.32
N VAL A 40 6.37 -6.03 6.25
CA VAL A 40 5.41 -7.14 6.30
C VAL A 40 6.11 -8.37 6.88
N ARG A 41 5.49 -9.00 7.87
CA ARG A 41 6.01 -10.23 8.46
C ARG A 41 5.96 -11.34 7.41
N LEU A 42 7.13 -11.91 7.13
CA LEU A 42 7.25 -13.05 6.24
C LEU A 42 7.03 -14.35 7.03
N SER A 43 6.20 -15.22 6.49
CA SER A 43 6.01 -16.61 6.91
C SER A 43 6.68 -17.56 5.91
N ASP A 44 6.95 -18.80 6.33
CA ASP A 44 7.46 -19.87 5.47
C ASP A 44 6.60 -21.13 5.65
N PRO A 45 5.75 -21.49 4.66
CA PRO A 45 5.55 -20.79 3.38
C PRO A 45 4.86 -19.42 3.55
N VAL A 46 5.00 -18.54 2.55
CA VAL A 46 4.35 -17.22 2.57
C VAL A 46 2.84 -17.38 2.59
N ASP A 47 2.17 -16.69 3.52
CA ASP A 47 0.71 -16.78 3.66
C ASP A 47 -0.02 -16.29 2.40
N ASP A 48 -1.13 -16.95 2.08
CA ASP A 48 -1.89 -16.71 0.84
C ASP A 48 -2.35 -15.26 0.70
N ASP A 49 -2.71 -14.62 1.82
CA ASP A 49 -3.12 -13.22 1.89
C ASP A 49 -1.97 -12.28 1.47
N VAL A 50 -0.74 -12.59 1.88
CA VAL A 50 0.46 -11.81 1.53
C VAL A 50 0.80 -11.99 0.05
N VAL A 51 0.65 -13.22 -0.47
CA VAL A 51 0.82 -13.51 -1.91
C VAL A 51 -0.23 -12.76 -2.73
N MET A 52 -1.50 -12.79 -2.32
CA MET A 52 -2.59 -12.08 -2.98
C MET A 52 -2.39 -10.56 -2.95
N ALA A 53 -2.01 -10.00 -1.80
CA ALA A 53 -1.70 -8.58 -1.67
C ALA A 53 -0.52 -8.18 -2.56
N GLY A 54 0.53 -9.02 -2.63
CA GLY A 54 1.67 -8.82 -3.52
C GLY A 54 1.29 -8.85 -5.00
N ALA A 55 0.38 -9.75 -5.39
CA ALA A 55 -0.14 -9.84 -6.75
C ALA A 55 -0.92 -8.59 -7.16
N LEU A 56 -1.82 -8.10 -6.29
CA LEU A 56 -2.57 -6.86 -6.54
C LEU A 56 -1.65 -5.63 -6.58
N LEU A 57 -0.62 -5.57 -5.72
CA LEU A 57 0.39 -4.51 -5.77
C LEU A 57 1.16 -4.53 -7.09
N ALA A 58 1.53 -5.72 -7.58
CA ALA A 58 2.20 -5.86 -8.86
C ALA A 58 1.30 -5.37 -10.00
N GLN A 59 0.01 -5.71 -10.00
CA GLN A 59 -0.94 -5.18 -10.98
C GLN A 59 -1.05 -3.65 -10.95
N GLU A 60 -1.17 -3.04 -9.76
CA GLU A 60 -1.19 -1.58 -9.66
C GLU A 60 0.15 -0.94 -10.08
N ALA A 61 1.29 -1.62 -9.86
CA ALA A 61 2.59 -1.19 -10.36
C ALA A 61 2.70 -1.27 -11.88
N ALA A 62 2.22 -2.35 -12.50
CA ALA A 62 2.20 -2.50 -13.95
C ALA A 62 1.32 -1.44 -14.62
N ASN A 63 0.23 -1.04 -13.95
CA ASN A 63 -0.63 0.07 -14.37
C ASN A 63 -0.04 1.46 -14.11
N GLY A 64 1.19 1.55 -13.59
CA GLY A 64 1.87 2.82 -13.28
C GLY A 64 1.23 3.60 -12.13
N ARG A 65 0.43 2.94 -11.28
CA ARG A 65 -0.24 3.57 -10.13
C ARG A 65 0.57 3.42 -8.84
N LEU A 66 1.33 2.34 -8.71
CA LEU A 66 2.28 2.19 -7.60
C LEU A 66 3.53 3.02 -7.88
N TYR A 67 3.94 3.85 -6.92
CA TYR A 67 5.06 4.80 -7.06
C TYR A 67 4.93 5.80 -8.23
N ALA A 68 3.70 6.09 -8.68
CA ALA A 68 3.47 7.16 -9.63
C ALA A 68 4.02 8.50 -9.10
N ASP A 69 4.68 9.27 -9.97
CA ASP A 69 5.10 10.63 -9.64
C ASP A 69 3.87 11.47 -9.29
N THR A 70 3.69 11.77 -8.01
CA THR A 70 2.74 12.80 -7.58
C THR A 70 3.37 14.16 -7.87
N ASP A 71 3.08 14.72 -9.05
CA ASP A 71 3.20 16.16 -9.26
C ASP A 71 2.23 16.86 -8.30
N GLY A 72 2.77 17.47 -7.24
CA GLY A 72 2.02 18.45 -6.44
C GLY A 72 1.55 18.00 -5.06
N ALA A 73 2.48 17.57 -4.21
CA ALA A 73 2.43 18.01 -2.81
C ALA A 73 2.63 19.53 -2.75
N VAL A 74 1.71 20.32 -3.33
CA VAL A 74 1.67 21.78 -3.19
C VAL A 74 1.14 22.08 -1.81
N LYS A 75 2.08 22.04 -0.86
CA LYS A 75 2.02 22.68 0.44
C LYS A 75 1.48 24.11 0.28
N HIS A 76 0.38 24.38 0.97
CA HIS A 76 -0.16 25.69 1.35
C HIS A 76 -0.89 26.52 0.27
N GLU A 77 -2.21 26.54 0.38
CA GLU A 77 -2.96 27.81 0.34
C GLU A 77 -3.89 27.87 1.57
N ARG A 78 -3.60 28.80 2.48
CA ARG A 78 -4.37 29.03 3.70
C ARG A 78 -5.32 30.19 3.42
N VAL A 79 -6.58 29.91 3.10
CA VAL A 79 -7.63 30.94 3.05
C VAL A 79 -8.39 30.93 4.38
N ARG A 80 -8.24 32.02 5.13
CA ARG A 80 -8.87 32.24 6.43
C ARG A 80 -10.28 32.77 6.17
N ALA A 81 -11.31 31.98 6.46
CA ALA A 81 -12.67 32.48 6.61
C ALA A 81 -13.27 31.84 7.87
N ASP A 82 -13.70 32.73 8.76
CA ASP A 82 -14.21 32.45 10.09
C ASP A 82 -15.32 31.40 10.13
N THR A 83 -15.41 30.79 11.32
CA THR A 83 -16.60 30.18 11.94
C THR A 83 -16.89 28.71 11.63
N VAL A 84 -16.76 27.93 12.72
CA VAL A 84 -17.27 26.57 12.98
C VAL A 84 -16.44 25.43 12.41
N GLU A 85 -15.49 24.99 13.24
CA GLU A 85 -14.68 23.80 13.11
C GLU A 85 -15.55 22.56 13.39
N VAL A 86 -16.09 21.95 12.32
CA VAL A 86 -16.50 20.55 12.34
C VAL A 86 -15.33 19.77 11.76
N GLU A 87 -14.45 19.30 12.64
CA GLU A 87 -13.33 18.42 12.30
C GLU A 87 -13.88 17.04 11.89
N THR A 88 -14.16 16.88 10.61
CA THR A 88 -14.18 15.55 9.99
C THR A 88 -12.79 15.34 9.44
N GLU A 89 -11.89 14.87 10.31
CA GLU A 89 -10.49 14.58 10.01
C GLU A 89 -10.40 13.39 9.04
N TYR A 90 -10.61 13.65 7.75
CA TYR A 90 -10.02 12.81 6.71
C TYR A 90 -8.52 13.05 6.78
N GLN A 91 -7.80 12.09 7.39
CA GLN A 91 -6.35 12.12 7.56
C GLN A 91 -5.65 12.60 6.29
N ASP A 92 -4.86 13.65 6.47
CA ASP A 92 -4.03 14.33 5.49
C ASP A 92 -3.27 13.31 4.62
N GLY A 93 -3.44 13.37 3.30
CA GLY A 93 -2.75 12.48 2.35
C GLY A 93 -3.54 11.27 1.85
N ALA A 94 -4.87 11.25 1.99
CA ALA A 94 -5.72 10.27 1.31
C ALA A 94 -5.63 10.44 -0.22
N GLN A 95 -4.58 9.88 -0.84
CA GLN A 95 -4.66 9.45 -2.23
C GLN A 95 -5.93 8.62 -2.34
N ALA A 96 -6.74 8.83 -3.38
CA ALA A 96 -7.89 8.00 -3.66
C ALA A 96 -7.42 6.54 -3.64
N GLN A 97 -7.68 5.83 -2.53
CA GLN A 97 -7.34 4.42 -2.45
C GLN A 97 -8.20 3.78 -3.52
N THR A 98 -7.54 3.32 -4.58
CA THR A 98 -8.20 2.44 -5.54
C THR A 98 -8.77 1.28 -4.72
N GLY A 99 -9.94 0.73 -5.10
CA GLY A 99 -10.54 -0.38 -4.34
C GLY A 99 -9.55 -1.54 -4.09
N ALA A 100 -8.58 -1.69 -5.01
CA ALA A 100 -7.44 -2.60 -4.86
C ALA A 100 -6.54 -2.25 -3.66
N LEU A 101 -6.16 -0.99 -3.44
CA LEU A 101 -5.32 -0.56 -2.32
C LEU A 101 -6.01 -0.75 -0.95
N SER A 102 -7.34 -0.54 -0.86
CA SER A 102 -8.08 -0.83 0.37
C SER A 102 -8.08 -2.33 0.67
N MET A 103 -8.31 -3.17 -0.34
CA MET A 103 -8.23 -4.63 -0.19
C MET A 103 -6.82 -5.09 0.19
N ILE A 104 -5.77 -4.53 -0.42
CA ILE A 104 -4.37 -4.80 -0.05
C ILE A 104 -4.13 -4.45 1.42
N SER A 105 -4.65 -3.32 1.89
CA SER A 105 -4.53 -2.91 3.30
C SER A 105 -5.21 -3.91 4.24
N ASP A 106 -6.41 -4.38 3.90
CA ASP A 106 -7.17 -5.34 4.70
C ASP A 106 -6.47 -6.70 4.78
N LEU A 107 -5.93 -7.18 3.65
CA LEU A 107 -5.15 -8.42 3.58
C LEU A 107 -3.87 -8.35 4.40
N LEU A 108 -3.18 -7.19 4.39
CA LEU A 108 -1.90 -7.03 5.08
C LEU A 108 -2.02 -6.66 6.55
N ALA A 109 -3.19 -6.21 7.01
CA ALA A 109 -3.43 -5.76 8.39
C ALA A 109 -2.85 -6.69 9.48
N PRO A 110 -3.02 -8.03 9.44
CA PRO A 110 -2.46 -8.91 10.46
C PRO A 110 -0.93 -9.09 10.38
N TYR A 111 -0.32 -8.81 9.22
CA TYR A 111 1.10 -9.01 8.96
C TYR A 111 1.94 -7.74 9.15
N LEU A 112 1.31 -6.58 9.34
CA LEU A 112 1.99 -5.32 9.59
C LEU A 112 2.48 -5.22 11.05
N PRO A 113 3.61 -4.56 11.30
CA PRO A 113 4.07 -4.31 12.66
C PRO A 113 3.03 -3.44 13.39
N LYS A 114 2.59 -3.88 14.59
CA LYS A 114 1.74 -3.07 15.46
C LYS A 114 2.50 -1.79 15.78
N ASN A 115 1.94 -0.64 15.41
CA ASN A 115 2.40 0.65 15.91
C ASN A 115 2.05 0.70 17.39
N ASN A 116 2.99 0.33 18.26
CA ASN A 116 2.87 0.57 19.69
C ASN A 116 2.97 2.08 19.94
N GLY A 117 1.84 2.78 19.74
CA GLY A 117 1.72 4.18 20.10
C GLY A 117 2.02 4.34 21.59
N VAL A 118 3.09 5.09 21.90
CA VAL A 118 3.48 5.40 23.28
C VAL A 118 2.32 6.14 23.93
N THR A 119 1.53 5.45 24.73
CA THR A 119 0.51 6.08 25.58
C THR A 119 1.25 6.72 26.74
N ILE A 120 1.56 8.02 26.63
CA ILE A 120 2.11 8.78 27.76
C ILE A 120 1.01 8.90 28.80
N LEU A 121 1.02 8.01 29.79
CA LEU A 121 0.20 8.14 30.99
C LEU A 121 0.70 9.37 31.75
N LYS A 122 -0.01 10.50 31.60
CA LYS A 122 0.15 11.65 32.49
C LYS A 122 -0.14 11.18 33.92
N ARG A 123 0.90 11.04 34.73
CA ARG A 123 0.78 10.90 36.19
C ARG A 123 0.23 12.21 36.75
N LEU A 124 -0.92 12.11 37.42
CA LEU A 124 -1.50 13.13 38.31
C LEU A 124 -0.74 13.15 39.64
#